data_AF-A0A7K3B2M3-F1
#
_entry.id   AF-A0A7K3B2M3-F1
#
_cell.length_a   1.000
_cell.length_b   1.000
_cell.length_c   1.000
_cell.angle_alpha   90.00
_cell.angle_beta   90.00
_cell.angle_gamma   90.00
#
_symmetry.space_group_name_H-M   'P 1'
#
loop_
_entity.id
_entity.type
_entity.pdbx_description
1 polymer ?
#
loop_
_entity_poly.entity_id
_entity_poly.type
_entity_poly.pdbx_seq_one_letter_code
_entity_poly.pdbx_strand_id
1 'polypeptide(L)'
;MSLSTLPALFVLLVGTLLGTVTSAHAEDWGPGAQLAAPHGRPEAGHGPGPVVGAPGRPPGGPENPRICLGAVFTAPKFFCGDPRLGPRELPTKGLLGTILAGYRRLDGQNANGFLGTWWNFTTNSYKFPDPVTNPDGFRTGFTPVPLTLSVGQRIDRFGNEGGRFLAPAGSPFSQRSIPPSNLNTFDAGYPFNYHLYKVVKPFTVASGPAEPWFGQPGNGLQYVLPAGDNVANHVANGDLIRLN
;
A
#
# COMPACT_ATOMS: atom_id res chain seq x y z
N MET A 1 17.09 56.62 67.83
CA MET A 1 17.49 55.27 68.27
C MET A 1 16.57 54.26 67.62
N SER A 2 17.05 53.53 66.61
CA SER A 2 16.83 52.08 66.39
C SER A 2 17.38 51.75 65.01
N LEU A 3 18.49 51.01 65.01
CA LEU A 3 19.08 50.37 63.83
C LEU A 3 18.28 49.11 63.48
N SER A 4 18.19 48.75 62.20
CA SER A 4 18.34 47.35 61.73
C SER A 4 18.35 47.30 60.19
N THR A 5 19.54 47.15 59.58
CA THR A 5 20.05 45.93 58.92
C THR A 5 19.45 45.60 57.54
N LEU A 6 20.26 45.86 56.50
CA LEU A 6 20.26 45.14 55.21
C LEU A 6 20.87 43.73 55.39
N PRO A 7 20.52 42.77 54.51
CA PRO A 7 21.56 42.28 53.59
C PRO A 7 21.08 41.83 52.18
N ALA A 8 22.07 41.77 51.28
CA ALA A 8 22.29 40.79 50.19
C ALA A 8 21.37 40.73 48.94
N LEU A 9 21.90 41.29 47.84
CA LEU A 9 22.42 40.59 46.65
C LEU A 9 21.74 39.25 46.23
N PHE A 10 21.12 39.22 45.05
CA PHE A 10 21.42 38.22 43.99
C PHE A 10 20.80 38.64 42.65
N VAL A 11 21.64 38.66 41.62
CA VAL A 11 21.28 38.83 40.21
C VAL A 11 20.75 37.49 39.69
N LEU A 12 19.60 37.48 39.02
CA LEU A 12 19.32 36.42 38.04
C LEU A 12 18.62 37.01 36.81
N LEU A 13 19.35 36.95 35.69
CA LEU A 13 18.94 37.26 34.34
C LEU A 13 17.88 36.23 33.91
N VAL A 14 16.64 36.66 33.65
CA VAL A 14 15.64 35.79 33.00
C VAL A 14 15.75 36.03 31.49
N GLY A 15 16.48 35.15 30.81
CA GLY A 15 16.48 35.05 29.36
C GLY A 15 15.16 34.45 28.88
N THR A 16 14.44 35.19 28.06
CA THR A 16 13.27 34.71 27.31
C THR A 16 13.74 33.79 26.18
N LEU A 17 13.59 32.48 26.36
CA LEU A 17 13.70 31.51 25.26
C LEU A 17 12.38 31.53 24.46
N LEU A 18 12.41 32.13 23.28
CA LEU A 18 11.38 31.94 22.25
C LEU A 18 11.53 30.52 21.70
N GLY A 19 10.63 29.62 22.13
CA GLY A 19 10.46 28.31 21.50
C GLY A 19 9.78 28.48 20.15
N THR A 20 10.50 28.21 19.07
CA THR A 20 9.94 28.08 17.73
C THR A 20 9.27 26.72 17.60
N VAL A 21 7.97 26.72 17.37
CA VAL A 21 7.20 25.54 16.96
C VAL A 21 7.55 25.31 15.49
N THR A 22 8.28 24.24 15.17
CA THR A 22 8.53 23.84 13.80
C THR A 22 7.28 23.18 13.23
N SER A 23 6.60 23.90 12.34
CA SER A 23 5.51 23.41 11.51
C SER A 23 6.03 22.29 10.60
N ALA A 24 5.38 21.13 10.63
CA ALA A 24 5.64 20.05 9.68
C ALA A 24 5.21 20.49 8.28
N HIS A 25 6.13 20.39 7.33
CA HIS A 25 5.93 20.73 5.92
C HIS A 25 4.96 19.75 5.25
N ALA A 26 3.85 20.29 4.74
CA ALA A 26 3.09 19.66 3.67
C ALA A 26 3.82 19.95 2.35
N GLU A 27 4.28 18.91 1.65
CA GLU A 27 4.90 19.07 0.34
C GLU A 27 3.83 19.05 -0.76
N ASP A 28 3.44 20.28 -1.09
CA ASP A 28 2.65 20.75 -2.21
C ASP A 28 3.42 20.56 -3.52
N TRP A 29 2.85 19.88 -4.51
CA TRP A 29 3.42 19.78 -5.86
C TRP A 29 2.57 20.62 -6.83
N GLY A 30 3.05 21.84 -7.05
CA GLY A 30 2.56 22.81 -8.03
C GLY A 30 3.02 22.57 -9.49
N PRO A 31 2.65 23.45 -10.44
CA PRO A 31 2.08 23.01 -11.72
C PRO A 31 2.88 23.34 -12.99
N GLY A 32 2.55 22.62 -14.07
CA GLY A 32 2.42 23.18 -15.42
C GLY A 32 3.62 23.10 -16.36
N ALA A 33 3.52 22.26 -17.40
CA ALA A 33 4.05 22.58 -18.72
C ALA A 33 3.28 21.82 -19.81
N GLN A 34 2.93 22.55 -20.85
CA GLN A 34 1.96 22.25 -21.90
C GLN A 34 2.67 21.64 -23.14
N LEU A 35 2.09 20.56 -23.68
CA LEU A 35 2.01 20.12 -25.09
C LEU A 35 3.27 19.97 -25.96
N ALA A 36 3.53 18.73 -26.42
CA ALA A 36 3.59 18.35 -27.85
C ALA A 36 3.59 16.81 -28.01
N ALA A 37 2.86 16.31 -29.01
CA ALA A 37 2.87 14.93 -29.51
C ALA A 37 2.99 14.99 -31.04
N PRO A 38 3.11 13.87 -31.80
CA PRO A 38 3.50 12.49 -31.45
C PRO A 38 4.68 12.01 -32.32
N HIS A 39 5.15 10.75 -32.17
CA HIS A 39 5.49 9.82 -33.29
C HIS A 39 5.99 8.46 -32.75
N GLY A 40 5.41 7.36 -33.26
CA GLY A 40 6.10 6.07 -33.43
C GLY A 40 5.98 5.00 -32.34
N ARG A 41 5.06 4.05 -32.53
CA ARG A 41 5.09 2.69 -31.95
C ARG A 41 6.23 1.87 -32.61
N PRO A 42 6.75 0.82 -31.97
CA PRO A 42 6.18 -0.51 -32.21
C PRO A 42 6.00 -1.40 -30.97
N GLU A 43 5.05 -2.33 -31.13
CA GLU A 43 4.67 -3.41 -30.24
C GLU A 43 5.83 -4.38 -29.95
N ALA A 44 5.84 -4.95 -28.74
CA ALA A 44 6.61 -6.14 -28.42
C ALA A 44 5.72 -7.20 -27.75
N GLY A 45 5.33 -8.19 -28.55
CA GLY A 45 5.39 -9.62 -28.22
C GLY A 45 4.54 -10.16 -27.07
N HIS A 46 3.38 -10.72 -27.43
CA HIS A 46 2.65 -11.69 -26.61
C HIS A 46 3.41 -13.03 -26.56
N GLY A 47 3.82 -13.46 -25.37
CA GLY A 47 4.22 -14.85 -25.09
C GLY A 47 2.99 -15.77 -24.88
N PRO A 48 3.13 -17.09 -25.05
CA PRO A 48 2.01 -17.98 -25.34
C PRO A 48 1.10 -18.23 -24.13
N GLY A 49 -0.18 -18.43 -24.41
CA GLY A 49 -1.27 -18.64 -23.44
C GLY A 49 -1.17 -19.92 -22.60
N PRO A 50 -2.13 -20.11 -21.67
CA PRO A 50 -2.00 -21.07 -20.57
C PRO A 50 -2.24 -22.51 -21.01
N VAL A 51 -1.32 -23.39 -20.60
CA VAL A 51 -1.46 -24.84 -20.68
C VAL A 51 -2.44 -25.29 -19.58
N VAL A 52 -3.50 -25.98 -19.97
CA VAL A 52 -4.51 -26.53 -19.05
C VAL A 52 -3.96 -27.84 -18.46
N GLY A 53 -3.80 -27.92 -17.14
CA GLY A 53 -3.34 -29.15 -16.47
C GLY A 53 -3.36 -29.13 -14.94
N ALA A 54 -4.30 -29.90 -14.37
CA ALA A 54 -4.37 -30.48 -13.00
C ALA A 54 -4.47 -29.55 -11.75
N PRO A 55 -5.23 -29.95 -10.71
CA PRO A 55 -5.33 -29.21 -9.45
C PRO A 55 -4.08 -29.48 -8.58
N GLY A 56 -3.03 -28.71 -8.82
CA GLY A 56 -1.77 -28.78 -8.07
C GLY A 56 -1.70 -27.73 -6.96
N ARG A 57 -1.64 -28.22 -5.72
CA ARG A 57 -1.06 -27.66 -4.48
C ARG A 57 -0.60 -26.17 -4.47
N PRO A 58 -0.91 -25.38 -3.42
CA PRO A 58 -0.47 -23.99 -3.33
C PRO A 58 1.07 -23.89 -3.35
N PRO A 59 1.65 -22.95 -4.13
CA PRO A 59 3.09 -22.80 -4.22
C PRO A 59 3.63 -22.10 -2.97
N GLY A 60 4.14 -22.88 -2.03
CA GLY A 60 4.70 -22.38 -0.76
C GLY A 60 5.57 -23.38 0.01
N GLY A 61 6.11 -24.40 -0.66
CA GLY A 61 7.05 -25.40 -0.11
C GLY A 61 8.35 -25.50 -0.92
N PRO A 62 9.39 -26.18 -0.41
CA PRO A 62 10.81 -25.93 -0.73
C PRO A 62 11.27 -26.61 -2.03
N GLU A 63 10.88 -26.07 -3.20
CA GLU A 63 11.26 -26.68 -4.49
C GLU A 63 12.09 -25.78 -5.43
N ASN A 64 12.59 -24.64 -4.95
CA ASN A 64 13.70 -23.96 -5.62
C ASN A 64 14.74 -23.54 -4.58
N PRO A 65 15.90 -24.22 -4.49
CA PRO A 65 16.95 -23.87 -3.53
C PRO A 65 17.49 -22.44 -3.75
N ARG A 66 17.15 -21.81 -4.88
CA ARG A 66 17.50 -20.43 -5.21
C ARG A 66 16.35 -19.43 -5.06
N ILE A 67 15.19 -19.80 -4.51
CA ILE A 67 14.06 -18.85 -4.35
C ILE A 67 14.45 -17.63 -3.51
N CYS A 68 15.33 -17.80 -2.53
CA CYS A 68 15.85 -16.73 -1.67
C CYS A 68 17.21 -16.17 -2.13
N LEU A 69 17.69 -16.55 -3.31
CA LEU A 69 18.96 -16.05 -3.83
C LEU A 69 18.91 -14.52 -3.92
N GLY A 70 19.89 -13.86 -3.32
CA GLY A 70 20.07 -12.40 -3.28
C GLY A 70 19.12 -11.64 -2.34
N ALA A 71 18.27 -12.32 -1.56
CA ALA A 71 17.54 -11.66 -0.47
C ALA A 71 18.51 -11.33 0.69
N VAL A 72 18.33 -10.17 1.31
CA VAL A 72 19.02 -9.83 2.56
C VAL A 72 18.19 -10.36 3.72
N PHE A 73 18.74 -11.28 4.49
CA PHE A 73 18.05 -11.85 5.64
C PHE A 73 18.10 -10.87 6.82
N THR A 74 16.95 -10.30 7.19
CA THR A 74 16.85 -9.38 8.34
C THR A 74 16.07 -9.98 9.51
N ALA A 75 14.97 -10.71 9.25
CA ALA A 75 14.19 -11.34 10.33
C ALA A 75 13.44 -12.59 9.86
N PRO A 76 13.38 -13.66 10.69
CA PRO A 76 12.81 -14.95 10.29
C PRO A 76 11.29 -14.93 10.04
N LYS A 77 10.59 -13.87 10.47
CA LYS A 77 9.14 -13.69 10.27
C LYS A 77 8.77 -13.28 8.84
N PHE A 78 9.74 -12.92 8.00
CA PHE A 78 9.52 -12.53 6.62
C PHE A 78 9.97 -13.61 5.64
N PHE A 79 9.39 -13.61 4.45
CA PHE A 79 9.78 -14.54 3.38
C PHE A 79 11.20 -14.25 2.92
N CYS A 80 12.04 -15.28 2.85
CA CYS A 80 13.49 -15.15 2.66
C CYS A 80 14.19 -14.21 3.67
N GLY A 81 13.54 -13.93 4.80
CA GLY A 81 14.05 -13.00 5.81
C GLY A 81 13.91 -11.52 5.47
N ASP A 82 13.30 -11.15 4.33
CA ASP A 82 13.27 -9.77 3.83
C ASP A 82 11.85 -9.18 3.92
N PRO A 83 11.61 -8.09 4.69
CA PRO A 83 10.29 -7.50 4.88
C PRO A 83 9.64 -7.03 3.58
N ARG A 84 10.42 -6.68 2.56
CA ARG A 84 9.87 -6.27 1.26
C ARG A 84 9.06 -7.41 0.66
N LEU A 85 9.52 -8.64 0.85
CA LEU A 85 8.91 -9.85 0.28
C LEU A 85 7.69 -10.35 1.07
N GLY A 86 7.23 -9.65 2.10
CA GLY A 86 6.03 -10.00 2.86
C GLY A 86 6.29 -11.03 3.98
N PRO A 87 5.24 -11.45 4.71
CA PRO A 87 5.37 -12.38 5.82
C PRO A 87 5.81 -13.76 5.35
N ARG A 88 6.54 -14.49 6.19
CA ARG A 88 7.05 -15.83 5.88
C ARG A 88 5.92 -16.79 5.49
N GLU A 89 4.84 -16.74 6.24
CA GLU A 89 3.67 -17.59 6.06
C GLU A 89 2.49 -16.75 5.60
N LEU A 90 1.66 -17.32 4.74
CA LEU A 90 0.41 -16.73 4.28
C LEU A 90 -0.76 -17.49 4.91
N PRO A 91 -1.88 -16.82 5.24
CA PRO A 91 -3.06 -17.50 5.72
C PRO A 91 -3.67 -18.34 4.59
N THR A 92 -4.07 -19.57 4.92
CA THR A 92 -4.63 -20.55 3.97
C THR A 92 -6.07 -20.92 4.28
N LYS A 93 -6.64 -20.33 5.34
CA LYS A 93 -7.99 -20.61 5.83
C LYS A 93 -8.81 -19.33 5.98
N GLY A 94 -10.12 -19.49 6.03
CA GLY A 94 -11.06 -18.39 6.19
C GLY A 94 -11.02 -17.39 5.03
N LEU A 95 -11.53 -16.18 5.29
CA LEU A 95 -11.62 -15.12 4.28
C LEU A 95 -10.27 -14.80 3.63
N LEU A 96 -9.21 -14.65 4.44
CA LEU A 96 -7.88 -14.33 3.91
C LEU A 96 -7.28 -15.47 3.09
N GLY A 97 -7.53 -16.73 3.47
CA GLY A 97 -7.14 -17.88 2.65
C GLY A 97 -7.81 -17.87 1.28
N THR A 98 -9.09 -17.50 1.21
CA THR A 98 -9.82 -17.33 -0.06
C THR A 98 -9.28 -16.15 -0.88
N ILE A 99 -9.02 -15.00 -0.25
CA ILE A 99 -8.47 -13.82 -0.92
C ILE A 99 -7.08 -14.10 -1.52
N LEU A 100 -6.26 -14.90 -0.83
CA LEU A 100 -4.90 -15.25 -1.27
C LEU A 100 -4.84 -16.53 -2.11
N ALA A 101 -5.99 -17.14 -2.42
CA ALA A 101 -6.03 -18.33 -3.26
C ALA A 101 -5.39 -18.04 -4.63
N GLY A 102 -4.39 -18.83 -5.01
CA GLY A 102 -3.67 -18.67 -6.28
C GLY A 102 -2.66 -17.52 -6.33
N TYR A 103 -2.45 -16.77 -5.23
CA TYR A 103 -1.45 -15.70 -5.20
C TYR A 103 -0.02 -16.26 -5.35
N ARG A 104 0.66 -15.87 -6.45
CA ARG A 104 2.06 -16.24 -6.73
C ARG A 104 2.98 -15.09 -6.36
N ARG A 105 3.41 -15.05 -5.10
CA ARG A 105 4.20 -13.95 -4.48
C ARG A 105 5.28 -13.32 -5.37
N LEU A 106 6.08 -14.13 -6.04
CA LEU A 106 7.22 -13.69 -6.86
C LEU A 106 7.02 -13.97 -8.35
N ASP A 107 5.83 -14.39 -8.76
CA ASP A 107 5.51 -14.75 -10.15
C ASP A 107 6.50 -15.72 -10.82
N GLY A 108 6.98 -16.71 -10.05
CA GLY A 108 7.97 -17.69 -10.53
C GLY A 108 9.42 -17.21 -10.54
N GLN A 109 9.70 -15.94 -10.20
CA GLN A 109 11.04 -15.43 -10.01
C GLN A 109 11.62 -15.81 -8.63
N ASN A 110 12.93 -15.61 -8.45
CA ASN A 110 13.54 -15.58 -7.12
C ASN A 110 13.49 -14.16 -6.52
N ALA A 111 13.89 -14.04 -5.25
CA ALA A 111 13.91 -12.78 -4.51
C ALA A 111 14.71 -11.67 -5.23
N ASN A 112 15.92 -11.97 -5.72
CA ASN A 112 16.73 -11.00 -6.44
C ASN A 112 16.07 -10.52 -7.74
N GLY A 113 15.48 -11.42 -8.53
CA GLY A 113 14.78 -11.06 -9.77
C GLY A 113 13.57 -10.17 -9.51
N PHE A 114 12.74 -10.56 -8.52
CA PHE A 114 11.57 -9.80 -8.14
C PHE A 114 11.94 -8.39 -7.66
N LEU A 115 12.91 -8.27 -6.74
CA LEU A 115 13.34 -6.97 -6.23
C LEU A 115 14.12 -6.16 -7.27
N GLY A 116 14.92 -6.77 -8.12
CA GLY A 116 15.56 -6.09 -9.25
C GLY A 116 14.54 -5.44 -10.19
N THR A 117 13.42 -6.14 -10.43
CA THR A 117 12.31 -5.63 -11.24
C THR A 117 11.58 -4.51 -10.50
N TRP A 118 11.08 -4.78 -9.29
CA TRP A 118 10.05 -3.97 -8.63
C TRP A 118 10.54 -3.05 -7.52
N TRP A 119 11.78 -3.16 -7.05
CA TRP A 119 12.33 -2.31 -6.00
C TRP A 119 13.25 -1.23 -6.57
N ASN A 120 13.06 0.01 -6.15
CA ASN A 120 14.00 1.09 -6.40
C ASN A 120 14.96 1.19 -5.19
N PHE A 121 16.22 0.81 -5.41
CA PHE A 121 17.25 0.83 -4.37
C PHE A 121 17.73 2.24 -4.02
N THR A 122 17.53 3.22 -4.90
CA THR A 122 17.89 4.63 -4.66
C THR A 122 16.88 5.31 -3.74
N THR A 123 15.58 5.13 -4.01
CA THR A 123 14.50 5.73 -3.20
C THR A 123 14.04 4.82 -2.06
N ASN A 124 14.60 3.62 -1.96
CA ASN A 124 14.22 2.60 -0.97
C ASN A 124 12.71 2.33 -0.94
N SER A 125 12.10 2.21 -2.11
CA SER A 125 10.65 2.03 -2.27
C SER A 125 10.32 1.08 -3.43
N TYR A 126 9.11 0.54 -3.41
CA TYR A 126 8.57 -0.17 -4.57
C TYR A 126 8.36 0.81 -5.74
N LYS A 127 8.68 0.35 -6.95
CA LYS A 127 8.32 1.02 -8.21
C LYS A 127 6.83 0.77 -8.44
N PHE A 128 6.00 1.77 -8.17
CA PHE A 128 4.57 1.76 -8.50
C PHE A 128 4.34 2.16 -9.97
N PRO A 129 3.14 1.94 -10.52
CA PRO A 129 2.79 2.43 -11.85
C PRO A 129 3.07 3.94 -11.98
N ASP A 130 3.48 4.36 -13.17
CA ASP A 130 3.78 5.76 -13.44
C ASP A 130 2.51 6.61 -13.26
N PRO A 131 2.52 7.64 -12.40
CA PRO A 131 1.32 8.41 -12.08
C PRO A 131 0.80 9.27 -13.24
N VAL A 132 1.61 9.51 -14.28
CA VAL A 132 1.22 10.24 -15.49
C VAL A 132 0.48 9.32 -16.45
N THR A 133 0.98 8.10 -16.68
CA THR A 133 0.35 7.13 -17.60
C THR A 133 -0.74 6.28 -16.96
N ASN A 134 -0.61 6.03 -15.65
CA ASN A 134 -1.47 5.19 -14.82
C ASN A 134 -1.77 5.94 -13.51
N PRO A 135 -2.49 7.07 -13.56
CA PRO A 135 -2.87 7.78 -12.35
C PRO A 135 -3.56 6.82 -11.40
N ASP A 136 -3.10 6.78 -10.15
CA ASP A 136 -3.61 5.87 -9.12
C ASP A 136 -3.58 4.38 -9.48
N GLY A 137 -2.66 3.98 -10.36
CA GLY A 137 -2.52 2.59 -10.77
C GLY A 137 -3.76 2.03 -11.48
N PHE A 138 -4.64 2.89 -12.00
CA PHE A 138 -5.71 2.45 -12.89
C PHE A 138 -5.13 1.91 -14.19
N ARG A 139 -5.85 0.97 -14.79
CA ARG A 139 -5.39 0.30 -16.01
C ARG A 139 -5.15 1.28 -17.16
N THR A 140 -4.06 1.11 -17.90
CA THR A 140 -3.74 1.95 -19.06
C THR A 140 -4.91 1.97 -20.04
N GLY A 141 -5.29 3.18 -20.47
CA GLY A 141 -6.42 3.39 -21.38
C GLY A 141 -7.81 3.33 -20.72
N PHE A 142 -7.88 3.19 -19.40
CA PHE A 142 -9.14 3.28 -18.65
C PHE A 142 -9.28 4.64 -17.96
N THR A 143 -10.40 5.32 -18.20
CA THR A 143 -10.76 6.53 -17.46
C THR A 143 -11.54 6.14 -16.20
N PRO A 144 -11.04 6.43 -14.98
CA PRO A 144 -11.73 6.11 -13.74
C PRO A 144 -13.11 6.75 -13.70
N VAL A 145 -14.10 6.01 -13.23
CA VAL A 145 -15.50 6.47 -13.13
C VAL A 145 -15.88 6.75 -11.69
N PRO A 146 -16.57 7.87 -11.40
CA PRO A 146 -17.16 8.09 -10.09
C PRO A 146 -18.14 6.97 -9.74
N LEU A 147 -18.02 6.42 -8.54
CA LEU A 147 -18.92 5.41 -7.99
C LEU A 147 -19.32 5.79 -6.58
N THR A 148 -20.61 5.78 -6.28
CA THR A 148 -21.10 5.95 -4.91
C THR A 148 -21.16 4.60 -4.21
N LEU A 149 -20.37 4.44 -3.16
CA LEU A 149 -20.44 3.27 -2.30
C LEU A 149 -21.71 3.37 -1.44
N SER A 150 -22.56 2.35 -1.50
CA SER A 150 -23.89 2.40 -0.87
C SER A 150 -23.89 1.83 0.55
N VAL A 151 -24.81 2.30 1.38
CA VAL A 151 -24.98 1.77 2.76
C VAL A 151 -25.12 0.25 2.73
N GLY A 152 -24.41 -0.43 3.61
CA GLY A 152 -24.38 -1.88 3.70
C GLY A 152 -23.28 -2.55 2.88
N GLN A 153 -22.72 -1.86 1.88
CA GLN A 153 -21.64 -2.39 1.06
C GLN A 153 -20.40 -2.69 1.93
N ARG A 154 -19.75 -3.82 1.66
CA ARG A 154 -18.51 -4.22 2.32
C ARG A 154 -17.31 -3.96 1.42
N ILE A 155 -16.31 -3.31 1.98
CA ILE A 155 -15.06 -2.96 1.30
C ILE A 155 -13.89 -3.32 2.21
N ASP A 156 -12.74 -3.62 1.64
CA ASP A 156 -11.56 -4.00 2.40
C ASP A 156 -10.27 -3.36 1.86
N ARG A 157 -9.21 -3.42 2.67
CA ARG A 157 -7.87 -2.91 2.33
C ARG A 157 -6.78 -3.77 3.00
N PHE A 158 -5.67 -3.93 2.28
CA PHE A 158 -4.39 -4.38 2.83
C PHE A 158 -3.46 -3.17 2.96
N GLY A 159 -3.30 -2.64 4.17
CA GLY A 159 -2.62 -1.37 4.39
C GLY A 159 -3.21 -0.62 5.58
N ASN A 160 -2.44 0.32 6.14
CA ASN A 160 -2.96 1.21 7.18
C ASN A 160 -4.09 2.12 6.65
N GLU A 161 -4.85 2.68 7.59
CA GLU A 161 -6.00 3.53 7.30
C GLU A 161 -5.62 4.95 6.84
N GLY A 162 -4.34 5.32 6.92
CA GLY A 162 -3.82 6.55 6.33
C GLY A 162 -3.73 6.50 4.80
N GLY A 163 -4.02 5.34 4.18
CA GLY A 163 -4.10 5.20 2.74
C GLY A 163 -5.49 5.48 2.17
N ARG A 164 -5.56 5.54 0.84
CA ARG A 164 -6.77 5.92 0.09
C ARG A 164 -7.33 4.88 -0.89
N PHE A 165 -6.75 3.69 -0.93
CA PHE A 165 -7.14 2.63 -1.88
C PHE A 165 -7.89 1.51 -1.15
N LEU A 166 -9.08 1.16 -1.64
CA LEU A 166 -9.90 0.05 -1.15
C LEU A 166 -10.29 -0.85 -2.32
N ALA A 167 -10.91 -1.99 -2.01
CA ALA A 167 -11.51 -2.88 -3.00
C ALA A 167 -12.86 -3.41 -2.49
N PRO A 168 -13.69 -4.01 -3.35
CA PRO A 168 -14.79 -4.85 -2.89
C PRO A 168 -14.27 -5.91 -1.91
N ALA A 169 -14.97 -6.10 -0.79
CA ALA A 169 -14.56 -7.08 0.20
C ALA A 169 -14.44 -8.49 -0.42
N GLY A 170 -13.34 -9.18 -0.15
CA GLY A 170 -13.09 -10.51 -0.69
C GLY A 170 -12.43 -10.55 -2.08
N SER A 171 -12.13 -9.39 -2.68
CA SER A 171 -11.41 -9.35 -3.95
C SER A 171 -10.06 -10.08 -3.85
N PRO A 172 -9.71 -10.97 -4.80
CA PRO A 172 -8.45 -11.71 -4.77
C PRO A 172 -7.24 -10.77 -4.68
N PHE A 173 -6.22 -11.14 -3.89
CA PHE A 173 -5.02 -10.32 -3.70
C PHE A 173 -4.27 -10.08 -5.00
N SER A 174 -4.19 -11.10 -5.87
CA SER A 174 -3.58 -11.03 -7.21
C SER A 174 -4.29 -10.05 -8.15
N GLN A 175 -5.54 -9.69 -7.88
CA GLN A 175 -6.27 -8.72 -8.69
C GLN A 175 -6.06 -7.27 -8.22
N ARG A 176 -5.40 -7.07 -7.09
CA ARG A 176 -5.16 -5.76 -6.48
C ARG A 176 -3.85 -5.11 -6.92
N SER A 177 -2.94 -5.87 -7.53
CA SER A 177 -1.62 -5.39 -7.98
C SER A 177 -0.85 -4.60 -6.92
N ILE A 178 -0.81 -5.12 -5.69
CA ILE A 178 -0.06 -4.56 -4.56
C ILE A 178 1.11 -5.48 -4.16
N PRO A 179 2.20 -4.92 -3.61
CA PRO A 179 3.41 -5.70 -3.35
C PRO A 179 3.23 -6.63 -2.14
N PRO A 180 4.09 -7.67 -2.01
CA PRO A 180 4.02 -8.63 -0.90
C PRO A 180 4.06 -7.98 0.49
N SER A 181 4.76 -6.84 0.64
CA SER A 181 4.88 -6.12 1.91
C SER A 181 3.56 -5.59 2.46
N ASN A 182 2.51 -5.44 1.64
CA ASN A 182 1.18 -5.08 2.12
C ASN A 182 0.56 -6.13 3.03
N LEU A 183 1.07 -7.37 3.02
CA LEU A 183 0.67 -8.46 3.92
C LEU A 183 1.46 -8.48 5.24
N ASN A 184 2.43 -7.58 5.44
CA ASN A 184 3.16 -7.50 6.69
C ASN A 184 2.25 -7.02 7.82
N THR A 185 2.26 -7.72 8.95
CA THR A 185 1.49 -7.31 10.13
C THR A 185 2.26 -6.23 10.88
N PHE A 186 1.64 -5.06 11.04
CA PHE A 186 2.17 -3.91 11.80
C PHE A 186 1.43 -3.71 13.13
N ASP A 187 0.14 -4.02 13.14
CA ASP A 187 -0.71 -4.06 14.33
C ASP A 187 -1.23 -5.49 14.50
N ALA A 188 -1.06 -6.06 15.69
CA ALA A 188 -1.52 -7.41 16.00
C ALA A 188 -3.06 -7.54 15.94
N GLY A 189 -3.80 -6.44 16.13
CA GLY A 189 -5.25 -6.40 15.95
C GLY A 189 -5.68 -6.59 14.49
N TYR A 190 -4.81 -6.26 13.54
CA TYR A 190 -5.08 -6.36 12.10
C TYR A 190 -4.05 -7.29 11.43
N PRO A 191 -4.16 -8.62 11.62
CA PRO A 191 -3.25 -9.58 11.03
C PRO A 191 -3.23 -9.44 9.50
N PHE A 192 -2.04 -9.55 8.92
CA PHE A 192 -1.77 -9.32 7.50
C PHE A 192 -2.11 -7.91 7.01
N ASN A 193 -2.23 -6.95 7.93
CA ASN A 193 -2.65 -5.58 7.65
C ASN A 193 -4.00 -5.51 6.93
N TYR A 194 -4.87 -6.48 7.21
CA TYR A 194 -6.17 -6.58 6.59
C TYR A 194 -7.23 -5.86 7.40
N HIS A 195 -7.95 -4.97 6.74
CA HIS A 195 -9.05 -4.21 7.32
C HIS A 195 -10.31 -4.42 6.48
N LEU A 196 -11.42 -4.73 7.15
CA LEU A 196 -12.73 -4.93 6.56
C LEU A 196 -13.69 -3.89 7.12
N TYR A 197 -14.43 -3.24 6.23
CA TYR A 197 -15.35 -2.16 6.56
C TYR A 197 -16.75 -2.42 6.04
N LYS A 198 -17.73 -1.79 6.68
CA LYS A 198 -19.08 -1.62 6.17
C LYS A 198 -19.36 -0.14 5.97
N VAL A 199 -19.90 0.21 4.80
CA VAL A 199 -20.41 1.54 4.50
C VAL A 199 -21.69 1.79 5.31
N VAL A 200 -21.72 2.87 6.07
CA VAL A 200 -22.87 3.29 6.88
C VAL A 200 -23.45 4.63 6.43
N LYS A 201 -22.67 5.46 5.72
CA LYS A 201 -23.16 6.61 4.95
C LYS A 201 -22.62 6.54 3.52
N PRO A 202 -23.40 6.86 2.48
CA PRO A 202 -22.90 6.85 1.12
C PRO A 202 -21.80 7.90 0.90
N PHE A 203 -20.76 7.54 0.16
CA PHE A 203 -19.73 8.47 -0.31
C PHE A 203 -19.20 8.05 -1.67
N THR A 204 -18.64 9.01 -2.42
CA THR A 204 -18.17 8.80 -3.80
C THR A 204 -16.68 8.54 -3.84
N VAL A 205 -16.28 7.59 -4.68
CA VAL A 205 -14.89 7.22 -4.95
C VAL A 205 -14.64 7.25 -6.46
N ALA A 206 -13.37 7.38 -6.86
CA ALA A 206 -12.97 6.98 -8.20
C ALA A 206 -12.89 5.45 -8.27
N SER A 207 -13.39 4.85 -9.35
CA SER A 207 -13.41 3.39 -9.50
C SER A 207 -12.96 2.94 -10.89
N GLY A 208 -12.37 1.76 -10.94
CA GLY A 208 -11.80 1.21 -12.17
C GLY A 208 -10.93 -0.02 -11.92
N PRO A 209 -10.49 -0.70 -12.99
CA PRO A 209 -9.58 -1.83 -12.90
C PRO A 209 -8.17 -1.38 -12.50
N ALA A 210 -7.53 -2.12 -11.61
CA ALA A 210 -6.10 -1.97 -11.30
C ALA A 210 -5.22 -2.44 -12.46
N GLU A 211 -4.15 -1.70 -12.76
CA GLU A 211 -3.12 -2.08 -13.73
C GLU A 211 -2.42 -3.38 -13.28
N PRO A 212 -2.18 -4.36 -14.16
CA PRO A 212 -1.32 -5.50 -13.86
C PRO A 212 0.06 -5.03 -13.38
N TRP A 213 0.45 -5.38 -12.15
CA TRP A 213 1.70 -4.91 -11.55
C TRP A 213 2.23 -5.89 -10.51
N PHE A 214 3.50 -5.76 -10.11
CA PHE A 214 4.17 -6.64 -9.14
C PHE A 214 4.08 -8.15 -9.48
N GLY A 215 4.11 -8.49 -10.77
CA GLY A 215 3.98 -9.87 -11.25
C GLY A 215 2.58 -10.47 -11.01
N GLN A 216 1.56 -9.62 -10.83
CA GLN A 216 0.18 -10.04 -10.64
C GLN A 216 -0.70 -9.59 -11.82
N PRO A 217 -1.77 -10.36 -12.13
CA PRO A 217 -2.65 -10.07 -13.26
C PRO A 217 -3.49 -8.80 -13.09
N GLY A 218 -3.65 -8.26 -11.88
CA GLY A 218 -4.43 -7.05 -11.64
C GLY A 218 -5.88 -7.18 -12.13
N ASN A 219 -6.39 -6.14 -12.77
CA ASN A 219 -7.73 -6.02 -13.34
C ASN A 219 -8.89 -6.11 -12.34
N GLY A 220 -8.63 -6.25 -11.05
CA GLY A 220 -9.65 -6.13 -10.01
C GLY A 220 -10.18 -4.71 -9.92
N LEU A 221 -11.44 -4.59 -9.52
CA LEU A 221 -12.04 -3.28 -9.23
C LEU A 221 -11.38 -2.69 -7.99
N GLN A 222 -10.79 -1.50 -8.13
CA GLN A 222 -10.30 -0.70 -7.02
C GLN A 222 -11.17 0.54 -6.81
N TYR A 223 -11.21 1.00 -5.57
CA TYR A 223 -11.85 2.23 -5.13
C TYR A 223 -10.78 3.17 -4.59
N VAL A 224 -10.75 4.41 -5.08
CA VAL A 224 -9.74 5.39 -4.72
C VAL A 224 -10.43 6.64 -4.21
N LEU A 225 -10.15 7.00 -2.95
CA LEU A 225 -10.62 8.25 -2.35
C LEU A 225 -9.88 9.45 -2.98
N PRO A 226 -10.45 10.66 -2.95
CA PRO A 226 -9.79 11.87 -3.43
C PRO A 226 -8.39 12.08 -2.82
N ALA A 227 -7.54 12.84 -3.53
CA ALA A 227 -6.23 13.20 -3.01
C ALA A 227 -6.40 14.05 -1.74
N GLY A 228 -5.59 13.77 -0.70
CA GLY A 228 -5.72 14.40 0.61
C GLY A 228 -6.73 13.74 1.56
N ASP A 229 -7.51 12.77 1.08
CA ASP A 229 -8.43 11.98 1.91
C ASP A 229 -7.86 10.58 2.22
N ASN A 230 -8.43 9.90 3.22
CA ASN A 230 -8.00 8.58 3.65
C ASN A 230 -9.11 7.80 4.38
N VAL A 231 -8.88 6.51 4.60
CA VAL A 231 -9.85 5.62 5.26
C VAL A 231 -10.13 6.04 6.70
N ALA A 232 -9.12 6.50 7.44
CA ALA A 232 -9.29 6.93 8.83
C ALA A 232 -10.28 8.11 8.95
N ASN A 233 -10.27 9.06 8.00
CA ASN A 233 -11.23 10.15 7.94
C ASN A 233 -12.67 9.63 7.81
N HIS A 234 -12.92 8.69 6.89
CA HIS A 234 -14.25 8.10 6.71
C HIS A 234 -14.72 7.28 7.92
N VAL A 235 -13.81 6.65 8.65
CA VAL A 235 -14.18 6.02 9.94
C VAL A 235 -14.53 7.09 10.98
N ALA A 236 -13.73 8.14 11.11
CA ALA A 236 -13.95 9.22 12.09
C ALA A 236 -15.25 10.00 11.81
N ASN A 237 -15.59 10.24 10.54
CA ASN A 237 -16.82 10.89 10.10
C ASN A 237 -18.07 9.99 10.24
N GLY A 238 -17.86 8.71 10.55
CA GLY A 238 -18.93 7.71 10.63
C GLY A 238 -19.54 7.40 9.28
N ASP A 239 -18.75 7.43 8.20
CA ASP A 239 -19.11 6.91 6.87
C ASP A 239 -18.83 5.41 6.77
N LEU A 240 -17.80 4.95 7.49
CA LEU A 240 -17.39 3.56 7.60
C LEU A 240 -17.39 3.09 9.06
N ILE A 241 -17.71 1.81 9.26
CA ILE A 241 -17.43 1.10 10.51
C ILE A 241 -16.47 -0.06 10.24
N ARG A 242 -15.54 -0.31 11.17
CA ARG A 242 -14.63 -1.46 11.14
C ARG A 242 -15.39 -2.73 11.52
N LEU A 243 -15.08 -3.85 10.87
CA LEU A 243 -15.72 -5.14 11.13
C LEU A 243 -14.78 -6.19 11.73
N ASN A 244 -13.47 -5.90 11.80
CA ASN A 244 -12.44 -6.75 12.39
C ASN A 244 -11.40 -5.92 13.14
#